data_AF-F4Y399-F1
#
_entry.id   AF-F4Y399-F1
#
_cell.length_a   1.000
_cell.length_b   1.000
_cell.length_c   1.000
_cell.angle_alpha   90.00
_cell.angle_beta   90.00
_cell.angle_gamma   90.00
#
_symmetry.space_group_name_H-M   'P 1'
#
loop_
_entity.id
_entity.type
_entity.pdbx_description
1 polymer ?
#
loop_
_entity_poly.entity_id
_entity_poly.type
_entity_poly.pdbx_seq_one_letter_code
_entity_poly.pdbx_strand_id
1 'polypeptide(L)'
;MTKGLKILYQETIVPKLKEQFGYKNIHQVPKLVKVSLNRGLGEASQNAKALESSVNEIAIITGQKPVVTRAKQAIAGFKIRAGMPVGVTVTLRSERMYSFLERLINLALPRIRDFRGLSPRSFDGRGNYTLGVREQLIFPEVDYDSIDQIRGMDITIVTTANTDEEGRALLKEMGMPFRDK
;
A
#
# COMPACT_ATOMS: atom_id res chain seq x y z
N MET A 1 13.59 12.64 18.22
CA MET A 1 12.75 13.06 17.07
C MET A 1 13.10 12.15 15.91
N THR A 2 12.28 11.15 15.62
CA THR A 2 12.50 10.22 14.50
C THR A 2 12.53 11.01 13.20
N LYS A 3 13.61 10.94 12.43
CA LYS A 3 13.69 11.57 11.10
C LYS A 3 12.59 10.95 10.25
N GLY A 4 11.70 11.76 9.68
CA GLY A 4 10.62 11.27 8.82
C GLY A 4 11.17 10.48 7.63
N LEU A 5 10.42 9.50 7.13
CA LEU A 5 10.90 8.54 6.12
C LEU A 5 11.50 9.21 4.87
N LYS A 6 11.00 10.39 4.49
CA LYS A 6 11.53 11.18 3.37
C LYS A 6 12.96 11.68 3.62
N ILE A 7 13.25 12.13 4.83
CA ILE A 7 14.58 12.61 5.23
C ILE A 7 15.54 11.42 5.28
N LEU A 8 15.11 10.30 5.88
CA LEU A 8 15.89 9.05 5.88
C LEU A 8 16.24 8.61 4.46
N TYR A 9 15.27 8.69 3.54
CA TYR A 9 15.49 8.38 2.13
C TYR A 9 16.60 9.24 1.52
N GLN A 10 16.55 10.57 1.69
CA GLN A 10 17.49 11.49 1.08
C GLN A 10 18.90 11.41 1.70
N GLU A 11 18.99 11.35 3.02
CA GLU A 11 20.28 11.46 3.73
C GLU A 11 21.01 10.13 3.88
N THR A 12 20.29 9.01 3.91
CA THR A 12 20.88 7.71 4.26
C THR A 12 20.69 6.67 3.17
N ILE A 13 19.46 6.52 2.65
CA ILE A 13 19.16 5.47 1.67
C ILE A 13 19.77 5.77 0.31
N VAL A 14 19.70 7.02 -0.15
CA VAL A 14 20.25 7.43 -1.46
C VAL A 14 21.77 7.17 -1.56
N PRO A 15 22.61 7.61 -0.60
CA PRO A 15 24.04 7.28 -0.61
C PRO A 15 24.31 5.77 -0.63
N LYS A 16 23.59 5.01 0.20
CA LYS A 16 23.77 3.57 0.33
C LYS A 16 23.42 2.81 -0.95
N LEU A 17 22.30 3.14 -1.59
CA LEU A 17 21.91 2.54 -2.87
C LEU A 17 22.86 2.94 -4.01
N LYS A 18 23.39 4.17 -3.98
CA LYS A 18 24.40 4.63 -4.95
C LYS A 18 25.68 3.80 -4.87
N GLU A 19 26.16 3.52 -3.66
CA GLU A 19 27.32 2.68 -3.43
C GLU A 19 27.05 1.22 -3.81
N GLN A 20 25.91 0.66 -3.37
CA GLN A 20 25.56 -0.74 -3.61
C GLN A 20 25.42 -1.09 -5.10
N PHE A 21 24.80 -0.22 -5.89
CA PHE A 21 24.51 -0.49 -7.31
C PHE A 21 25.40 0.30 -8.28
N GLY A 22 26.34 1.13 -7.77
CA GLY A 22 27.29 1.87 -8.58
C GLY A 22 26.66 2.90 -9.53
N TYR A 23 25.55 3.54 -9.14
CA TYR A 23 24.85 4.49 -10.01
C TYR A 23 25.73 5.69 -10.37
N LYS A 24 25.82 5.98 -11.67
CA LYS A 24 26.61 7.11 -12.20
C LYS A 24 25.91 8.45 -11.98
N ASN A 25 24.58 8.46 -11.99
CA ASN A 25 23.77 9.65 -11.82
C ASN A 25 22.86 9.50 -10.59
N ILE A 26 22.76 10.55 -9.78
CA ILE A 26 21.90 10.59 -8.58
C ILE A 26 20.42 10.33 -8.95
N HIS A 27 19.99 10.75 -10.14
CA HIS A 27 18.62 10.52 -10.60
C HIS A 27 18.32 9.08 -11.03
N GLN A 28 19.33 8.21 -11.15
CA GLN A 28 19.14 6.78 -11.40
C GLN A 28 18.76 6.03 -10.13
N VAL A 29 19.01 6.61 -8.94
CA VAL A 29 18.70 5.96 -7.67
C VAL A 29 17.17 5.75 -7.57
N PRO A 30 16.71 4.52 -7.29
CA PRO A 30 15.30 4.21 -7.16
C PRO A 30 14.58 5.09 -6.14
N LYS A 31 13.43 5.64 -6.53
CA LYS A 31 12.55 6.43 -5.66
C LYS A 31 11.15 5.87 -5.65
N LEU A 32 10.39 6.18 -4.60
CA LEU A 32 8.96 5.93 -4.56
C LEU A 32 8.22 6.92 -5.46
N VAL A 33 7.33 6.41 -6.31
CA VAL A 33 6.51 7.22 -7.24
C VAL A 33 5.13 7.46 -6.66
N LYS A 34 4.47 6.39 -6.20
CA LYS A 34 3.13 6.41 -5.61
C LYS A 34 2.90 5.16 -4.78
N VAL A 35 2.00 5.25 -3.82
CA VAL A 35 1.41 4.09 -3.15
C VAL A 35 -0.08 4.08 -3.47
N SER A 36 -0.56 2.99 -4.06
CA SER A 36 -1.97 2.81 -4.39
C SER A 36 -2.59 1.80 -3.45
N LEU A 37 -3.66 2.19 -2.78
CA LEU A 37 -4.47 1.29 -2.00
C LEU A 37 -5.74 0.97 -2.80
N ASN A 38 -6.16 -0.28 -2.75
CA ASN A 38 -7.35 -0.76 -3.42
C ASN A 38 -8.08 -1.73 -2.51
N ARG A 39 -9.41 -1.62 -2.45
CA ARG A 39 -10.26 -2.62 -1.80
C ARG A 39 -11.36 -3.02 -2.77
N GLY A 40 -11.41 -4.32 -3.06
CA GLY A 40 -12.53 -4.94 -3.75
C GLY A 40 -13.72 -5.10 -2.82
N LEU A 41 -14.89 -4.63 -3.26
CA LEU A 41 -16.14 -4.66 -2.52
C LEU A 41 -17.15 -5.46 -3.36
N GLY A 42 -16.90 -6.76 -3.51
CA GLY A 42 -17.68 -7.65 -4.38
C GLY A 42 -19.17 -7.68 -4.00
N GLU A 43 -19.50 -8.28 -2.86
CA GLU A 43 -20.88 -8.37 -2.35
C GLU A 43 -21.43 -7.01 -1.90
N ALA A 44 -20.54 -6.13 -1.44
CA ALA A 44 -20.90 -4.78 -1.00
C ALA A 44 -21.28 -3.84 -2.15
N SER A 45 -21.13 -4.23 -3.42
CA SER A 45 -21.66 -3.49 -4.57
C SER A 45 -23.18 -3.27 -4.52
N GLN A 46 -23.90 -4.14 -3.79
CA GLN A 46 -25.35 -4.04 -3.57
C GLN A 46 -25.71 -3.32 -2.27
N ASN A 47 -24.75 -3.12 -1.36
CA ASN A 47 -24.96 -2.51 -0.05
C ASN A 47 -24.26 -1.14 0.03
N ALA A 48 -25.03 -0.07 -0.17
CA ALA A 48 -24.53 1.30 -0.12
C ALA A 48 -23.86 1.65 1.22
N LYS A 49 -24.33 1.10 2.35
CA LYS A 49 -23.77 1.36 3.68
C LYS A 49 -22.35 0.79 3.83
N ALA A 50 -22.12 -0.41 3.31
CA ALA A 50 -20.80 -1.05 3.33
C ALA A 50 -19.77 -0.29 2.47
N LEU A 51 -20.24 0.29 1.36
CA LEU A 51 -19.42 1.16 0.51
C LEU A 51 -19.03 2.45 1.25
N GLU A 52 -20.01 3.14 1.85
CA GLU A 52 -19.76 4.37 2.62
C GLU A 52 -18.82 4.13 3.81
N SER A 53 -19.03 3.04 4.55
CA SER A 53 -18.12 2.62 5.63
C SER A 53 -16.69 2.45 5.12
N SER A 54 -16.51 1.71 4.01
CA SER A 54 -15.19 1.50 3.41
C SER A 54 -14.53 2.79 2.91
N VAL A 55 -15.31 3.75 2.41
CA VAL A 55 -14.80 5.07 2.02
C VAL A 55 -14.29 5.83 3.24
N ASN A 56 -15.04 5.82 4.34
CA ASN A 56 -14.66 6.49 5.58
C ASN A 56 -13.44 5.85 6.24
N GLU A 57 -13.38 4.53 6.33
CA GLU A 57 -12.24 3.79 6.88
C GLU A 57 -10.94 4.13 6.13
N ILE A 58 -10.94 4.03 4.79
CA ILE A 58 -9.75 4.32 3.99
C ILE A 58 -9.40 5.82 4.07
N ALA A 59 -10.39 6.70 4.17
CA ALA A 59 -10.15 8.13 4.36
C ALA A 59 -9.44 8.42 5.69
N ILE A 60 -9.84 7.75 6.78
CA ILE A 60 -9.20 7.86 8.09
C ILE A 60 -7.77 7.32 8.05
N ILE A 61 -7.58 6.13 7.48
CA ILE A 61 -6.25 5.50 7.36
C ILE A 61 -5.30 6.36 6.53
N THR A 62 -5.75 6.85 5.38
CA THR A 62 -4.86 7.51 4.40
C THR A 62 -4.84 9.03 4.48
N GLY A 63 -5.76 9.64 5.24
CA GLY A 63 -5.95 11.10 5.27
C GLY A 63 -6.48 11.67 3.94
N GLN A 64 -7.03 10.83 3.07
CA GLN A 64 -7.51 11.21 1.75
C GLN A 64 -8.77 10.43 1.38
N LYS A 65 -9.81 11.15 0.96
CA LYS A 65 -11.06 10.52 0.51
C LYS A 65 -10.79 9.63 -0.73
N PRO A 66 -11.09 8.32 -0.67
CA PRO A 66 -10.89 7.41 -1.80
C PRO A 66 -11.93 7.64 -2.90
N VAL A 67 -11.59 7.19 -4.10
CA VAL A 67 -12.47 7.17 -5.27
C VAL A 67 -13.18 5.83 -5.36
N VAL A 68 -14.48 5.86 -5.57
CA VAL A 68 -15.28 4.65 -5.82
C VAL A 68 -15.03 4.15 -7.24
N THR A 69 -14.57 2.91 -7.37
CA THR A 69 -14.38 2.26 -8.66
C THR A 69 -15.69 1.63 -9.14
N ARG A 70 -16.00 1.82 -10.42
CA ARG A 70 -17.24 1.31 -11.04
C ARG A 70 -16.91 0.24 -12.08
N ALA A 71 -17.80 -0.75 -12.19
CA ALA A 71 -17.66 -1.81 -13.19
C ALA A 71 -17.71 -1.26 -14.61
N LYS A 72 -16.75 -1.64 -15.44
CA LYS A 72 -16.71 -1.26 -16.87
C LYS A 72 -17.68 -2.10 -17.72
N GLN A 73 -17.86 -3.37 -17.36
CA GLN A 73 -18.66 -4.34 -18.10
C GLN A 73 -19.63 -5.06 -17.16
N ALA A 74 -20.72 -5.56 -17.73
CA ALA A 74 -21.66 -6.42 -17.02
C ALA A 74 -21.17 -7.87 -17.08
N ILE A 75 -21.16 -8.56 -15.94
CA ILE A 75 -20.73 -9.95 -15.83
C ILE A 75 -21.78 -10.69 -14.99
N ALA A 76 -22.54 -11.57 -15.65
CA ALA A 76 -23.65 -12.29 -15.02
C ALA A 76 -23.21 -13.19 -13.86
N GLY A 77 -22.06 -13.87 -13.99
CA GLY A 77 -21.53 -14.76 -12.95
C GLY A 77 -21.22 -14.06 -11.63
N PHE A 78 -20.86 -12.77 -11.67
CA PHE A 78 -20.64 -11.96 -10.47
C PHE A 78 -21.86 -11.12 -10.08
N LYS A 79 -22.97 -11.23 -10.83
CA LYS A 79 -24.17 -10.40 -10.66
C LYS A 79 -23.90 -8.89 -10.74
N ILE A 80 -22.91 -8.49 -11.55
CA ILE A 80 -22.48 -7.09 -11.71
C ILE A 80 -23.03 -6.51 -13.02
N ARG A 81 -23.59 -5.30 -12.96
CA ARG A 81 -23.98 -4.48 -14.12
C ARG A 81 -22.95 -3.37 -14.35
N ALA A 82 -22.82 -2.92 -15.60
CA ALA A 82 -21.95 -1.79 -15.92
C ALA A 82 -22.36 -0.54 -15.11
N GLY A 83 -21.37 0.19 -14.59
CA GLY A 83 -21.57 1.38 -13.76
C GLY A 83 -21.81 1.13 -12.26
N MET A 84 -22.03 -0.12 -11.85
CA MET A 84 -22.17 -0.47 -10.42
C MET A 84 -20.86 -0.21 -9.66
N PRO A 85 -20.92 0.29 -8.41
CA PRO A 85 -19.73 0.44 -7.57
C PRO A 85 -19.21 -0.95 -7.17
N VAL A 86 -17.92 -1.21 -7.37
CA VAL A 86 -17.30 -2.53 -7.12
C VAL A 86 -16.13 -2.47 -6.15
N GLY A 87 -15.68 -1.28 -5.78
CA GLY A 87 -14.54 -1.11 -4.90
C GLY A 87 -14.23 0.35 -4.64
N VAL A 88 -13.15 0.55 -3.90
CA VAL A 88 -12.62 1.86 -3.54
C VAL A 88 -11.12 1.86 -3.75
N THR A 89 -10.57 2.94 -4.28
CA THR A 89 -9.14 3.10 -4.49
C THR A 89 -8.68 4.49 -4.10
N VAL A 90 -7.46 4.59 -3.59
CA VAL A 90 -6.80 5.87 -3.33
C VAL A 90 -5.34 5.77 -3.75
N THR A 91 -4.85 6.82 -4.38
CA THR A 91 -3.44 6.94 -4.75
C THR A 91 -2.80 8.05 -3.92
N LEU A 92 -1.80 7.68 -3.15
CA LEU A 92 -0.99 8.56 -2.33
C LEU A 92 0.30 8.90 -3.07
N ARG A 93 0.69 10.18 -3.01
CA ARG A 93 1.93 10.72 -3.59
C ARG A 93 2.59 11.68 -2.59
N SER A 94 3.86 11.99 -2.83
CA SER A 94 4.62 12.99 -2.05
C SER A 94 4.56 12.71 -0.54
N GLU A 95 4.36 13.73 0.31
CA GLU A 95 4.40 13.59 1.78
C GLU A 95 3.41 12.55 2.33
N ARG A 96 2.17 12.51 1.82
CA ARG A 96 1.15 11.57 2.29
C ARG A 96 1.55 10.11 2.05
N MET A 97 2.25 9.86 0.95
CA MET A 97 2.79 8.54 0.63
C MET A 97 3.85 8.11 1.64
N TYR A 98 4.82 8.98 1.93
CA TYR A 98 5.87 8.68 2.91
C TYR A 98 5.30 8.49 4.31
N SER A 99 4.39 9.37 4.74
CA SER A 99 3.72 9.25 6.05
C SER A 99 2.87 7.98 6.17
N PHE A 100 2.13 7.60 5.11
CA PHE A 100 1.40 6.34 5.11
C PHE A 100 2.33 5.14 5.17
N LEU A 101 3.42 5.13 4.39
CA LEU A 101 4.37 4.02 4.37
C LEU A 101 5.09 3.87 5.71
N GLU A 102 5.45 4.98 6.36
CA GLU A 102 6.04 4.98 7.70
C GLU A 102 5.08 4.38 8.73
N ARG A 103 3.80 4.77 8.72
CA ARG A 103 2.77 4.17 9.58
C ARG A 103 2.52 2.71 9.26
N LEU A 104 2.53 2.34 7.99
CA LEU A 104 2.38 0.95 7.55
C LEU A 104 3.50 0.08 8.14
N ILE A 105 4.76 0.50 7.98
CA ILE A 105 5.93 -0.26 8.41
C ILE A 105 6.05 -0.32 9.93
N ASN A 106 5.94 0.83 10.61
CA ASN A 106 6.26 0.93 12.03
C ASN A 106 5.08 0.62 12.95
N LEU A 107 3.84 0.83 12.50
CA LEU A 107 2.64 0.64 13.34
C LEU A 107 1.79 -0.54 12.85
N ALA A 108 1.47 -0.61 11.55
CA ALA A 108 0.46 -1.55 11.07
C ALA A 108 0.98 -2.99 10.87
N LEU A 109 2.13 -3.17 10.21
CA LEU A 109 2.69 -4.50 9.94
C LEU A 109 2.99 -5.31 11.23
N PRO A 110 3.56 -4.72 12.30
CA PRO A 110 3.79 -5.44 13.55
C PRO A 110 2.50 -5.91 14.25
N ARG A 111 1.36 -5.28 13.96
CA ARG A 111 0.05 -5.65 14.52
C ARG A 111 -0.62 -6.81 13.79
N ILE A 112 -0.06 -7.27 12.67
CA ILE A 112 -0.58 -8.44 11.97
C ILE A 112 -0.41 -9.67 12.87
N ARG A 113 -1.49 -10.42 13.09
CA ARG A 113 -1.44 -11.69 13.82
C ARG A 113 -0.52 -12.68 13.11
N ASP A 114 0.36 -13.33 13.88
CA ASP A 114 1.36 -14.28 13.38
C ASP A 114 2.29 -13.71 12.29
N PHE A 115 2.70 -12.44 12.45
CA PHE A 115 3.57 -11.78 11.48
C PHE A 115 4.96 -12.42 11.43
N ARG A 116 5.28 -13.08 10.31
CA ARG A 116 6.59 -13.73 10.03
C ARG A 116 7.45 -12.94 9.04
N GLY A 117 7.10 -11.68 8.77
CA GLY A 117 7.67 -10.90 7.68
C GLY A 117 6.92 -11.07 6.36
N LEU A 118 7.13 -10.11 5.47
CA LEU A 118 6.53 -10.04 4.15
C LEU A 118 7.25 -10.92 3.14
N SER A 119 6.51 -11.51 2.21
CA SER A 119 7.08 -12.34 1.15
C SER A 119 7.91 -11.49 0.19
N PRO A 120 9.20 -11.81 -0.04
CA PRO A 120 10.01 -11.12 -1.04
C PRO A 120 9.65 -11.54 -2.48
N ARG A 121 8.66 -12.43 -2.68
CA ARG A 121 8.23 -12.89 -4.00
C ARG A 121 7.11 -12.06 -4.63
N SER A 122 6.54 -11.10 -3.89
CA SER A 122 5.40 -10.30 -4.38
C SER A 122 5.82 -9.07 -5.21
N PHE A 123 7.02 -9.11 -5.80
CA PHE A 123 7.46 -8.12 -6.77
C PHE A 123 6.98 -8.51 -8.18
N ASP A 124 6.78 -7.51 -9.04
CA ASP A 124 6.19 -7.67 -10.37
C ASP A 124 7.23 -7.86 -11.51
N GLY A 125 8.51 -8.04 -11.19
CA GLY A 125 9.61 -8.11 -12.16
C GLY A 125 10.13 -6.74 -12.60
N ARG A 126 9.45 -5.65 -12.22
CA ARG A 126 9.81 -4.27 -12.58
C ARG A 126 10.00 -3.41 -11.33
N GLY A 127 10.36 -4.03 -10.20
CA GLY A 127 10.68 -3.32 -8.98
C GLY A 127 9.49 -2.69 -8.25
N ASN A 128 8.25 -3.03 -8.62
CA ASN A 128 7.06 -2.65 -7.84
C ASN A 128 6.67 -3.80 -6.91
N TYR A 129 6.12 -3.45 -5.75
CA TYR A 129 5.79 -4.41 -4.71
C TYR A 129 4.31 -4.31 -4.35
N THR A 130 3.62 -5.44 -4.32
CA THR A 130 2.23 -5.51 -3.87
C THR A 130 2.10 -6.42 -2.66
N LEU A 131 1.39 -5.94 -1.64
CA LEU A 131 0.96 -6.77 -0.52
C LEU A 131 -0.56 -6.74 -0.35
N GLY A 132 -1.11 -7.88 0.04
CA GLY A 132 -2.50 -7.99 0.48
C GLY A 132 -2.56 -7.98 2.00
N VAL A 133 -3.37 -7.09 2.55
CA VAL A 133 -3.74 -7.05 3.97
C VAL A 133 -5.11 -7.70 4.13
N ARG A 134 -5.22 -8.65 5.06
CA ARG A 134 -6.48 -9.38 5.28
C ARG A 134 -7.49 -8.61 6.12
N GLU A 135 -7.02 -7.79 7.05
CA GLU A 135 -7.85 -7.14 8.07
C GLU A 135 -7.47 -5.67 8.19
N GLN A 136 -8.45 -4.78 8.24
CA GLN A 136 -8.23 -3.34 8.41
C GLN A 136 -7.83 -2.95 9.83
N LEU A 137 -8.07 -3.82 10.81
CA LEU A 137 -7.78 -3.64 12.25
C LEU A 137 -6.29 -3.48 12.57
N ILE A 138 -5.41 -3.76 11.60
CA ILE A 138 -3.98 -3.53 11.76
C ILE A 138 -3.65 -2.03 11.90
N PHE A 139 -4.52 -1.16 11.40
CA PHE A 139 -4.35 0.28 11.50
C PHE A 139 -4.94 0.80 12.82
N PRO A 140 -4.15 1.47 13.69
CA PRO A 140 -4.64 2.01 14.96
C PRO A 140 -5.73 3.06 14.80
N GLU A 141 -5.84 3.68 13.64
CA GLU A 141 -6.86 4.71 13.36
C GLU A 141 -8.26 4.12 13.16
N VAL A 142 -8.38 2.80 13.00
CA VAL A 142 -9.66 2.11 12.83
C VAL A 142 -10.20 1.67 14.18
N ASP A 143 -11.39 2.13 14.53
CA ASP A 143 -12.09 1.74 15.76
C ASP A 143 -12.78 0.39 15.56
N TYR A 144 -12.54 -0.54 16.49
CA TYR A 144 -13.10 -1.88 16.49
C TYR A 144 -14.64 -1.85 16.54
N ASP A 145 -15.22 -0.95 17.33
CA ASP A 145 -16.67 -0.89 17.54
C ASP A 145 -17.41 -0.33 16.31
N SER A 146 -16.70 0.38 15.45
CA SER A 146 -17.25 0.98 14.23
C SER A 146 -17.35 0.00 13.06
N ILE A 147 -16.72 -1.17 13.16
CA ILE A 147 -16.60 -2.13 12.06
C ILE A 147 -17.79 -3.09 12.04
N ASP A 148 -18.48 -3.14 10.91
CA ASP A 148 -19.54 -4.12 10.63
C ASP A 148 -18.96 -5.48 10.18
N GLN A 149 -17.89 -5.45 9.38
CA GLN A 149 -17.27 -6.65 8.81
C GLN A 149 -15.77 -6.44 8.57
N ILE A 150 -15.00 -7.49 8.80
CA ILE A 150 -13.57 -7.53 8.47
C ILE A 150 -13.38 -7.54 6.95
N ARG A 151 -12.64 -6.55 6.44
CA ARG A 151 -12.37 -6.34 5.02
C ARG A 151 -10.90 -6.01 4.79
N GLY A 152 -10.26 -6.81 3.94
CA GLY A 152 -8.90 -6.59 3.51
C GLY A 152 -8.70 -5.40 2.56
N MET A 153 -7.46 -5.18 2.17
CA MET A 153 -7.07 -4.22 1.12
C MET A 153 -5.75 -4.63 0.49
N ASP A 154 -5.57 -4.27 -0.77
CA ASP A 154 -4.33 -4.43 -1.50
C ASP A 154 -3.57 -3.11 -1.51
N ILE A 155 -2.29 -3.17 -1.19
CA ILE A 155 -1.38 -2.02 -1.17
C ILE A 155 -0.30 -2.28 -2.21
N THR A 156 -0.25 -1.43 -3.23
CA THR A 156 0.76 -1.47 -4.29
C THR A 156 1.70 -0.29 -4.14
N ILE A 157 2.98 -0.58 -3.94
CA ILE A 157 4.07 0.39 -3.84
C ILE A 157 4.77 0.43 -5.18
N VAL A 158 4.70 1.59 -5.85
CA VAL A 158 5.31 1.80 -7.16
C VAL A 158 6.60 2.55 -7.00
N THR A 159 7.67 2.02 -7.58
CA THR A 159 9.00 2.62 -7.54
C THR A 159 9.45 3.01 -8.95
N THR A 160 10.60 3.68 -9.06
CA THR A 160 11.29 3.89 -10.34
C THR A 160 12.35 2.83 -10.62
N ALA A 161 12.48 1.81 -9.77
CA ALA A 161 13.42 0.72 -9.98
C ALA A 161 13.09 0.00 -11.28
N ASN A 162 14.10 -0.51 -11.98
CA ASN A 162 13.88 -1.31 -13.19
C ASN A 162 13.85 -2.82 -12.88
N THR A 163 14.41 -3.21 -11.73
CA THR A 163 14.55 -4.60 -11.31
C THR A 163 13.99 -4.82 -9.91
N ASP A 164 13.60 -6.06 -9.62
CA ASP A 164 13.12 -6.45 -8.30
C ASP A 164 14.21 -6.36 -7.22
N GLU A 165 15.47 -6.53 -7.61
CA GLU A 165 16.60 -6.41 -6.69
C GLU A 165 16.74 -4.97 -6.17
N GLU A 166 16.70 -3.99 -7.07
CA GLU A 166 16.73 -2.57 -6.74
C GLU A 166 15.50 -2.16 -5.92
N GLY A 167 14.31 -2.60 -6.33
CA GLY A 167 13.06 -2.31 -5.63
C GLY A 167 13.05 -2.90 -4.21
N ARG A 168 13.55 -4.14 -4.06
CA ARG A 168 13.67 -4.80 -2.76
C ARG A 168 14.72 -4.13 -1.89
N ALA A 169 15.87 -3.73 -2.43
CA ALA A 169 16.89 -3.01 -1.68
C ALA A 169 16.33 -1.68 -1.16
N LEU A 170 15.63 -0.90 -2.00
CA LEU A 170 14.98 0.35 -1.59
C LEU A 170 14.01 0.13 -0.43
N LEU A 171 13.08 -0.83 -0.55
CA LEU A 171 12.09 -1.08 0.49
C LEU A 171 12.72 -1.64 1.78
N LYS A 172 13.75 -2.49 1.67
CA LYS A 172 14.46 -3.03 2.82
C LYS A 172 15.17 -1.92 3.60
N GLU A 173 15.82 -0.99 2.92
CA GLU A 173 16.46 0.18 3.54
C GLU A 173 15.45 1.17 4.15
N MET A 174 14.22 1.20 3.63
CA MET A 174 13.11 1.94 4.24
C MET A 174 12.53 1.26 5.48
N GLY A 175 13.05 0.10 5.88
CA GLY A 175 12.61 -0.64 7.06
C GLY A 175 11.53 -1.68 6.78
N MET A 176 11.24 -2.01 5.52
CA MET A 176 10.22 -3.00 5.18
C MET A 176 10.61 -4.39 5.69
N PRO A 177 9.82 -5.02 6.58
CA PRO A 177 10.18 -6.29 7.22
C PRO A 177 9.92 -7.47 6.27
N PHE A 178 10.86 -7.77 5.39
CA PHE A 178 10.82 -8.98 4.57
C PHE A 178 11.17 -10.21 5.40
N ARG A 179 10.50 -11.32 5.12
CA ARG A 179 10.83 -12.62 5.70
C ARG A 179 12.16 -13.11 5.14
N ASP A 180 13.09 -13.44 6.02
CA ASP A 180 14.33 -14.12 5.65
C ASP A 180 14.02 -15.53 5.10
N LYS A 181 14.83 -15.97 4.12
CA LYS A 181 14.66 -17.29 3.49
C LYS A 181 14.79 -18.43 4.49
#